data_AF-A0A6P0JXE1-F1
#
_entry.id   AF-A0A6P0JXE1-F1
#
_cell.length_a   1.000
_cell.length_b   1.000
_cell.length_c   1.000
_cell.angle_alpha   90.00
_cell.angle_beta   90.00
_cell.angle_gamma   90.00
#
_symmetry.space_group_name_H-M   'P 1'
#
loop_
_entity.id
_entity.type
_entity.pdbx_description
1 polymer ?
#
loop_
_entity_poly.entity_id
_entity_poly.type
_entity_poly.pdbx_seq_one_letter_code
_entity_poly.pdbx_strand_id
1 'polypeptide(L)'
;CYEIIPKSAGFTWLYEAALPYVEAVFYRTAPFRGTKSYNAQAKQVPDEQKDFHYGILYADVFPVGTAGIPPTLLMQDMLHFLPPYLLDYYQQYCRGESDMLIQLGITFQRSMYNVTSAVIQALRTALLYPLDDPNPEHLKKNRQFFEAQMDRFLRPEARLRDIQRQDYR
;
A
#
# COMPACT_ATOMS: atom_id res chain seq x y z
N CYS A 1 2.46 37.47 7.25
CA CYS A 1 1.98 36.10 6.92
C CYS A 1 0.99 36.24 5.78
N TYR A 2 1.16 35.52 4.68
CA TYR A 2 0.21 35.50 3.57
C TYR A 2 -0.57 34.18 3.61
N GLU A 3 -1.89 34.25 3.69
CA GLU A 3 -2.74 33.06 3.71
C GLU A 3 -2.95 32.57 2.27
N ILE A 4 -2.28 31.46 1.90
CA ILE A 4 -2.38 30.87 0.55
C ILE A 4 -3.63 30.00 0.43
N ILE A 5 -3.94 29.22 1.48
CA ILE A 5 -5.13 28.37 1.54
C ILE A 5 -5.85 28.70 2.86
N PRO A 6 -7.00 29.37 2.81
CA PRO A 6 -7.67 29.81 4.02
C PRO A 6 -8.41 28.67 4.72
N LYS A 7 -8.48 28.73 6.06
CA LYS A 7 -9.25 27.74 6.84
C LYS A 7 -10.74 27.74 6.48
N SER A 8 -11.28 28.87 6.03
CA SER A 8 -12.67 29.00 5.58
C SER A 8 -12.99 28.17 4.34
N ALA A 9 -11.99 27.66 3.61
CA ALA A 9 -12.20 26.70 2.52
C ALA A 9 -12.74 25.34 3.02
N GLY A 10 -12.68 25.07 4.32
CA GLY A 10 -13.33 23.91 4.93
C GLY A 10 -12.64 22.57 4.65
N PHE A 11 -11.39 22.59 4.18
CA PHE A 11 -10.61 21.37 3.95
C PHE A 11 -10.37 20.62 5.27
N THR A 12 -10.64 19.32 5.23
CA THR A 12 -10.54 18.40 6.36
C THR A 12 -9.42 17.39 6.10
N TRP A 13 -8.88 16.82 7.17
CA TRP A 13 -7.79 15.85 7.01
C TRP A 13 -8.24 14.58 6.26
N LEU A 14 -9.46 14.10 6.50
CA LEU A 14 -9.94 12.83 5.93
C LEU A 14 -10.07 12.90 4.40
N TYR A 15 -10.77 13.91 3.89
CA TYR A 15 -11.13 13.99 2.48
C TYR A 15 -10.03 14.60 1.61
N GLU A 16 -9.23 15.53 2.15
CA GLU A 16 -8.21 16.23 1.37
C GLU A 16 -6.81 15.62 1.50
N ALA A 17 -6.52 14.88 2.58
CA ALA A 17 -5.20 14.29 2.79
C ALA A 17 -5.24 12.76 2.89
N ALA A 18 -6.03 12.19 3.80
CA ALA A 18 -5.95 10.76 4.11
C ALA A 18 -6.38 9.87 2.95
N LEU A 19 -7.61 10.05 2.45
CA LEU A 19 -8.14 9.22 1.36
C LEU A 19 -7.37 9.42 0.05
N PRO A 20 -7.06 10.67 -0.38
CA PRO A 20 -6.25 10.88 -1.59
C PRO A 20 -4.85 10.29 -1.46
N TYR A 21 -4.22 10.36 -0.27
CA TYR A 21 -2.90 9.78 -0.04
C TYR A 21 -2.90 8.26 -0.17
N VAL A 22 -3.87 7.57 0.44
CA VAL A 22 -3.98 6.11 0.34
C VAL A 22 -4.13 5.68 -1.12
N GLU A 23 -5.00 6.35 -1.88
CA GLU A 23 -5.16 6.07 -3.31
C GLU A 23 -3.87 6.35 -4.09
N ALA A 24 -3.24 7.50 -3.86
CA ALA A 24 -2.06 7.94 -4.61
C ALA A 24 -0.81 7.13 -4.31
N VAL A 25 -0.54 6.80 -3.04
CA VAL A 25 0.72 6.18 -2.60
C VAL A 25 0.57 4.67 -2.45
N PHE A 26 -0.54 4.18 -1.88
CA PHE A 26 -0.66 2.76 -1.57
C PHE A 26 -1.11 1.94 -2.78
N TYR A 27 -2.03 2.47 -3.57
CA TYR A 27 -2.50 1.83 -4.80
C TYR A 27 -1.68 2.25 -6.02
N ARG A 28 -1.64 3.56 -6.31
CA ARG A 28 -1.20 4.03 -7.63
C ARG A 28 0.31 4.10 -7.76
N THR A 29 0.94 5.13 -7.21
CA THR A 29 2.35 5.52 -7.39
C THR A 29 2.82 5.54 -8.86
N ALA A 30 3.82 6.36 -9.19
CA ALA A 30 4.39 6.31 -10.53
C ALA A 30 5.12 4.97 -10.78
N PRO A 31 5.08 4.40 -12.00
CA PRO A 31 5.82 3.18 -12.32
C PRO A 31 7.31 3.31 -11.99
N PHE A 32 7.90 2.25 -11.42
CA PHE A 32 9.32 2.30 -11.08
C PHE A 32 10.16 2.21 -12.34
N ARG A 33 11.13 3.12 -12.48
CA ARG A 33 12.02 3.18 -13.65
C ARG A 33 12.88 1.93 -13.81
N GLY A 34 13.16 1.22 -12.73
CA GLY A 34 13.88 -0.05 -12.75
C GLY A 34 13.03 -1.27 -13.13
N THR A 35 11.70 -1.16 -13.19
CA THR A 35 10.81 -2.33 -13.41
C THR A 35 9.91 -2.21 -14.64
N LYS A 36 9.65 -0.99 -15.12
CA LYS A 36 8.76 -0.75 -16.28
C LYS A 36 9.41 0.17 -17.29
N SER A 37 9.24 -0.16 -18.57
CA SER A 37 9.64 0.69 -19.67
C SER A 37 8.60 1.78 -19.92
N TYR A 38 9.07 3.04 -19.96
CA TYR A 38 8.26 4.19 -20.36
C TYR A 38 8.20 4.38 -21.88
N ASN A 39 8.72 3.42 -22.66
CA ASN A 39 8.57 3.42 -24.11
C ASN A 39 7.09 3.29 -24.48
N ALA A 40 6.52 4.34 -25.09
CA ALA A 40 5.13 4.39 -25.51
C ALA A 40 4.73 3.25 -26.46
N GLN A 41 5.66 2.73 -27.26
CA GLN A 41 5.39 1.61 -28.17
C GLN A 41 5.25 0.28 -27.44
N ALA A 42 5.93 0.12 -26.30
CA ALA A 42 5.92 -1.13 -25.53
C ALA A 42 4.67 -1.30 -24.65
N LYS A 43 3.91 -0.21 -24.42
CA LYS A 43 2.65 -0.19 -23.67
C LYS A 43 2.72 -0.90 -22.30
N GLN A 44 3.86 -0.80 -21.61
CA GLN A 44 4.04 -1.40 -20.27
C GLN A 44 3.53 -0.51 -19.13
N VAL A 45 3.41 0.79 -19.39
CA VAL A 45 2.78 1.76 -18.49
C VAL A 45 1.40 2.10 -19.06
N PRO A 46 0.32 1.98 -18.28
CA PRO A 46 -1.02 2.34 -18.71
C PRO A 46 -1.13 3.80 -19.14
N ASP A 47 -2.03 4.07 -20.09
CA ASP A 47 -2.31 5.43 -20.56
C ASP A 47 -3.09 6.26 -19.52
N GLU A 48 -3.91 5.59 -18.70
CA GLU A 48 -4.75 6.23 -17.69
C GLU A 48 -4.19 6.04 -16.27
N GLN A 49 -4.11 7.13 -15.49
CA GLN A 49 -3.60 7.11 -14.11
C GLN A 49 -4.41 6.23 -13.15
N LYS A 50 -5.70 6.02 -13.44
CA LYS A 50 -6.56 5.14 -12.62
C LYS A 50 -6.09 3.68 -12.65
N ASP A 51 -5.33 3.31 -13.69
CA ASP A 51 -4.79 1.98 -13.90
C ASP A 51 -3.34 1.85 -13.43
N PHE A 52 -2.81 2.84 -12.71
CA PHE A 52 -1.50 2.71 -12.08
C PHE A 52 -1.64 1.79 -10.86
N HIS A 53 -0.83 0.72 -10.84
CA HIS A 53 -0.79 -0.29 -9.77
C HIS A 53 0.65 -0.56 -9.38
N TYR A 54 1.33 0.49 -8.89
CA TYR A 54 2.75 0.50 -8.55
C TYR A 54 2.99 0.94 -7.10
N GLY A 55 1.93 1.22 -6.34
CA GLY A 55 2.01 1.53 -4.93
C GLY A 55 2.44 0.33 -4.10
N ILE A 56 2.67 0.55 -2.81
CA ILE A 56 3.23 -0.48 -1.92
C ILE A 56 2.42 -1.78 -1.89
N LEU A 57 1.10 -1.74 -2.15
CA LEU A 57 0.27 -2.94 -2.17
C LEU A 57 0.53 -3.84 -3.40
N TYR A 58 1.10 -3.27 -4.47
CA TYR A 58 1.41 -3.97 -5.73
C TYR A 58 2.93 -4.10 -5.97
N ALA A 59 3.74 -3.35 -5.23
CA ALA A 59 5.18 -3.31 -5.41
C ALA A 59 5.84 -4.69 -5.22
N ASP A 60 6.76 -5.03 -6.12
CA ASP A 60 7.74 -6.08 -5.87
C ASP A 60 8.86 -5.52 -4.97
N VAL A 61 9.06 -6.15 -3.82
CA VAL A 61 10.00 -5.70 -2.78
C VAL A 61 11.33 -6.44 -2.81
N PHE A 62 11.46 -7.52 -3.60
CA PHE A 62 12.75 -8.23 -3.75
C PHE A 62 13.87 -7.40 -4.40
N PRO A 63 13.62 -6.50 -5.37
CA PRO A 63 14.68 -5.69 -5.95
C PRO A 63 15.03 -4.45 -5.11
N VAL A 64 14.53 -4.32 -3.88
CA VAL A 64 14.94 -3.25 -2.95
C VAL A 64 16.46 -3.33 -2.73
N GLY A 65 17.13 -2.17 -2.73
CA GLY A 65 18.59 -2.08 -2.69
C GLY A 65 19.26 -1.99 -4.06
N THR A 66 18.51 -2.16 -5.15
CA THR A 66 19.02 -2.05 -6.52
C THR A 66 18.71 -0.69 -7.17
N ALA A 67 19.35 -0.41 -8.32
CA ALA A 67 19.17 0.84 -9.04
C ALA A 67 17.77 0.99 -9.65
N GLY A 68 17.19 2.19 -9.57
CA GLY A 68 15.91 2.51 -10.19
C GLY A 68 14.68 2.02 -9.41
N ILE A 69 14.85 1.60 -8.15
CA ILE A 69 13.78 1.14 -7.24
C ILE A 69 13.59 2.15 -6.10
N PRO A 70 12.58 3.06 -6.19
CA PRO A 70 12.38 4.14 -5.22
C PRO A 70 12.17 3.71 -3.75
N PRO A 71 11.41 2.63 -3.42
CA PRO A 71 11.20 2.22 -2.03
C PRO A 71 12.49 1.95 -1.25
N THR A 72 13.60 1.68 -1.93
CA THR A 72 14.93 1.52 -1.33
C THR A 72 15.30 2.68 -0.41
N LEU A 73 14.97 3.92 -0.80
CA LEU A 73 15.31 5.10 0.00
C LEU A 73 14.63 5.08 1.37
N LEU A 74 13.34 4.71 1.40
CA LEU A 74 12.60 4.60 2.66
C LEU A 74 13.06 3.38 3.48
N MET A 75 13.34 2.23 2.85
CA MET A 75 13.81 1.06 3.58
C MET A 75 15.17 1.32 4.23
N GLN A 76 16.06 2.04 3.54
CA GLN A 76 17.34 2.45 4.12
C GLN A 76 17.14 3.42 5.28
N ASP A 77 16.25 4.39 5.16
CA ASP A 77 15.95 5.35 6.22
C ASP A 77 15.39 4.63 7.47
N MET A 78 14.39 3.77 7.28
CA MET A 78 13.75 3.00 8.35
C MET A 78 14.68 1.97 9.01
N LEU A 79 15.66 1.45 8.30
CA LEU A 79 16.61 0.46 8.82
C LEU A 79 17.33 0.95 10.08
N HIS A 80 17.71 2.24 10.11
CA HIS A 80 18.41 2.85 11.24
C HIS A 80 17.57 2.91 12.53
N PHE A 81 16.26 2.76 12.41
CA PHE A 81 15.30 2.87 13.51
C PHE A 81 14.64 1.52 13.82
N LEU A 82 15.24 0.40 13.39
CA LEU A 82 14.71 -0.92 13.71
C LEU A 82 14.76 -1.18 15.22
N PRO A 83 13.65 -1.64 15.82
CA PRO A 83 13.67 -2.07 17.20
C PRO A 83 14.46 -3.39 17.34
N PRO A 84 15.12 -3.63 18.49
CA PRO A 84 15.98 -4.80 18.68
C PRO A 84 15.30 -6.13 18.35
N TYR A 85 14.02 -6.30 18.71
CA TYR A 85 13.30 -7.55 18.45
C TYR A 85 13.10 -7.85 16.96
N LEU A 86 13.04 -6.82 16.08
CA LEU A 86 12.97 -7.04 14.64
C LEU A 86 14.35 -7.35 14.06
N LEU A 87 15.41 -6.74 14.60
CA LEU A 87 16.78 -7.06 14.22
C LEU A 87 17.08 -8.54 14.53
N ASP A 88 16.83 -8.97 15.77
CA ASP A 88 17.02 -10.35 16.21
C ASP A 88 16.19 -11.32 15.36
N TYR A 89 14.97 -10.92 15.00
CA TYR A 89 14.11 -11.71 14.13
C TYR A 89 14.70 -11.84 12.72
N TYR A 90 15.11 -10.75 12.06
CA TYR A 90 15.66 -10.81 10.70
C TYR A 90 16.98 -11.58 10.62
N GLN A 91 17.81 -11.53 11.66
CA GLN A 91 19.06 -12.29 11.74
C GLN A 91 18.84 -13.82 11.69
N GLN A 92 17.66 -14.30 12.10
CA GLN A 92 17.33 -15.73 12.13
C GLN A 92 16.81 -16.27 10.78
N TYR A 93 16.56 -15.41 9.79
CA TYR A 93 15.97 -15.81 8.51
C TYR A 93 16.82 -15.37 7.30
N CYS A 94 16.58 -16.04 6.17
CA CYS A 94 17.16 -15.74 4.87
C CYS A 94 18.68 -15.53 4.91
N ARG A 95 19.18 -14.33 4.57
CA ARG A 95 20.62 -14.01 4.57
C ARG A 95 21.04 -13.16 5.76
N GLY A 96 20.29 -13.22 6.86
CA GLY A 96 20.56 -12.47 8.09
C GLY A 96 20.66 -10.98 7.81
N GLU A 97 21.81 -10.37 8.13
CA GLU A 97 22.01 -8.93 7.93
C GLU A 97 22.17 -8.52 6.46
N SER A 98 22.48 -9.47 5.56
CA SER A 98 22.82 -9.15 4.17
C SER A 98 21.62 -8.77 3.30
N ASP A 99 20.41 -9.17 3.66
CA ASP A 99 19.17 -8.88 2.92
C ASP A 99 18.12 -8.15 3.77
N MET A 100 18.54 -7.49 4.85
CA MET A 100 17.63 -6.80 5.78
C MET A 100 16.71 -5.80 5.10
N LEU A 101 17.16 -5.10 4.06
CA LEU A 101 16.30 -4.16 3.33
C LEU A 101 15.12 -4.86 2.64
N ILE A 102 15.33 -6.09 2.14
CA ILE A 102 14.28 -6.89 1.53
C ILE A 102 13.32 -7.40 2.61
N GLN A 103 13.86 -7.97 3.70
CA GLN A 103 13.05 -8.42 4.83
C GLN A 103 12.21 -7.28 5.43
N LEU A 104 12.80 -6.10 5.59
CA LEU A 104 12.12 -4.88 6.01
C LEU A 104 11.08 -4.40 4.99
N GLY A 105 11.38 -4.48 3.70
CA GLY A 105 10.41 -4.19 2.64
C GLY A 105 9.15 -5.04 2.74
N ILE A 106 9.31 -6.34 3.02
CA ILE A 106 8.21 -7.29 3.17
C ILE A 106 7.38 -7.00 4.42
N THR A 107 8.02 -6.76 5.57
CA THR A 107 7.28 -6.44 6.80
C THR A 107 6.62 -5.07 6.74
N PHE A 108 7.24 -4.10 6.07
CA PHE A 108 6.62 -2.82 5.75
C PHE A 108 5.38 -3.01 4.86
N GLN A 109 5.48 -3.81 3.80
CA GLN A 109 4.34 -4.11 2.92
C GLN A 109 3.18 -4.77 3.69
N ARG A 110 3.47 -5.77 4.54
CA ARG A 110 2.47 -6.37 5.46
C ARG A 110 1.82 -5.32 6.36
N SER A 111 2.61 -4.39 6.88
CA SER A 111 2.09 -3.29 7.72
C SER A 111 1.17 -2.37 6.92
N MET A 112 1.52 -2.02 5.68
CA MET A 112 0.69 -1.19 4.81
C MET A 112 -0.62 -1.88 4.39
N TYR A 113 -0.65 -3.21 4.30
CA TYR A 113 -1.90 -3.97 4.16
C TYR A 113 -2.79 -3.81 5.40
N ASN A 114 -2.24 -3.86 6.61
CA ASN A 114 -3.00 -3.61 7.84
C ASN A 114 -3.53 -2.17 7.91
N VAL A 115 -2.71 -1.19 7.53
CA VAL A 115 -3.15 0.22 7.45
C VAL A 115 -4.27 0.38 6.42
N THR A 116 -4.15 -0.23 5.25
CA THR A 116 -5.20 -0.19 4.22
C THR A 116 -6.49 -0.87 4.67
N SER A 117 -6.39 -1.99 5.38
CA SER A 117 -7.54 -2.67 6.00
C SER A 117 -8.25 -1.74 6.99
N ALA A 118 -7.51 -1.01 7.83
CA ALA A 118 -8.07 -0.02 8.75
C ALA A 118 -8.81 1.10 8.00
N VAL A 119 -8.26 1.59 6.88
CA VAL A 119 -8.92 2.60 6.03
C VAL A 119 -10.24 2.05 5.46
N ILE A 120 -10.23 0.83 4.93
CA ILE A 120 -11.44 0.18 4.39
C ILE A 120 -12.51 0.02 5.48
N GLN A 121 -12.13 -0.40 6.69
CA GLN A 121 -13.05 -0.53 7.83
C GLN A 121 -13.59 0.82 8.31
N ALA A 122 -12.74 1.86 8.34
CA ALA A 122 -13.15 3.21 8.70
C ALA A 122 -14.14 3.79 7.68
N LEU A 123 -13.88 3.62 6.38
CA LEU A 123 -14.80 4.02 5.31
C LEU A 123 -16.15 3.31 5.40
N ARG A 124 -16.14 1.99 5.63
CA ARG A 124 -17.38 1.24 5.84
C ARG A 124 -18.16 1.77 7.04
N THR A 125 -17.49 2.02 8.15
CA THR A 125 -18.13 2.59 9.36
C THR A 125 -18.68 4.00 9.12
N ALA A 126 -17.99 4.82 8.32
CA ALA A 126 -18.39 6.20 8.04
C ALA A 126 -19.56 6.31 7.03
N LEU A 127 -19.67 5.38 6.09
CA LEU A 127 -20.58 5.50 4.94
C LEU A 127 -21.67 4.43 4.89
N LEU A 128 -21.54 3.35 5.66
CA LEU A 128 -22.40 2.16 5.60
C LEU A 128 -22.84 1.74 7.01
N TYR A 129 -23.01 0.44 7.24
CA TYR A 129 -23.68 -0.09 8.42
C TYR A 129 -22.69 -0.80 9.38
N PRO A 130 -23.02 -0.91 10.68
CA PRO A 130 -22.31 -1.76 11.61
C PRO A 130 -22.25 -3.23 11.16
N LEU A 131 -21.29 -4.00 11.68
CA LEU A 131 -21.15 -5.43 11.32
C LEU A 131 -22.18 -6.32 12.01
N ASP A 132 -22.70 -5.86 13.14
CA ASP A 132 -23.70 -6.49 13.99
C ASP A 132 -25.13 -6.00 13.70
N ASP A 133 -25.34 -5.33 12.56
CA ASP A 133 -26.66 -4.89 12.12
C ASP A 133 -27.55 -6.11 11.81
N PRO A 134 -28.74 -6.23 12.43
CA PRO A 134 -29.63 -7.38 12.24
C PRO A 134 -30.30 -7.40 10.86
N ASN A 135 -30.27 -6.30 10.09
CA ASN A 135 -30.92 -6.22 8.79
C ASN A 135 -30.04 -6.88 7.71
N PRO A 136 -30.50 -7.97 7.05
CA PRO A 136 -29.71 -8.65 6.02
C PRO A 136 -29.37 -7.75 4.81
N GLU A 137 -30.22 -6.77 4.46
CA GLU A 137 -29.92 -5.85 3.35
C GLU A 137 -28.81 -4.85 3.70
N HIS A 138 -28.66 -4.48 4.98
CA HIS A 138 -27.56 -3.65 5.45
C HIS A 138 -26.22 -4.41 5.35
N LEU A 139 -26.21 -5.67 5.81
CA LEU A 139 -25.03 -6.54 5.70
C LEU A 139 -24.66 -6.83 4.24
N LYS A 140 -25.66 -6.94 3.36
CA LYS A 140 -25.45 -7.10 1.91
C LYS A 140 -24.76 -5.88 1.29
N LYS A 141 -25.14 -4.66 1.68
CA LYS A 141 -24.46 -3.43 1.24
C LYS A 141 -23.00 -3.38 1.71
N ASN A 142 -22.73 -3.79 2.96
CA ASN A 142 -21.36 -3.93 3.47
C ASN A 142 -20.56 -4.94 2.64
N ARG A 143 -21.16 -6.10 2.32
CA ARG A 143 -20.53 -7.12 1.47
C ARG A 143 -20.17 -6.56 0.08
N GLN A 144 -21.10 -5.91 -0.60
CA GLN A 144 -20.86 -5.31 -1.92
C GLN A 144 -19.72 -4.29 -1.89
N PHE A 145 -19.65 -3.48 -0.83
CA PHE A 145 -18.55 -2.55 -0.62
C PHE A 145 -17.21 -3.29 -0.48
N PHE A 146 -17.13 -4.32 0.37
CA PHE A 146 -15.91 -5.09 0.54
C PHE A 146 -15.51 -5.84 -0.74
N GLU A 147 -16.46 -6.42 -1.46
CA GLU A 147 -16.23 -7.06 -2.77
C GLU A 147 -15.61 -6.05 -3.74
N ALA A 148 -16.18 -4.85 -3.86
CA ALA A 148 -15.61 -3.80 -4.72
C ALA A 148 -14.19 -3.37 -4.30
N GLN A 149 -13.88 -3.35 -3.00
CA GLN A 149 -12.51 -3.10 -2.54
C GLN A 149 -11.56 -4.26 -2.88
N MET A 150 -12.03 -5.50 -2.77
CA MET A 150 -11.24 -6.70 -3.08
C MET A 150 -11.04 -6.90 -4.58
N ASP A 151 -11.98 -6.48 -5.41
CA ASP A 151 -11.89 -6.53 -6.88
C ASP A 151 -10.66 -5.77 -7.39
N ARG A 152 -10.23 -4.72 -6.66
CA ARG A 152 -9.00 -3.97 -6.97
C ARG A 152 -7.76 -4.87 -6.93
N PHE A 153 -7.75 -5.91 -6.10
CA PHE A 153 -6.65 -6.87 -5.94
C PHE A 153 -6.80 -8.15 -6.79
N LEU A 154 -7.77 -8.22 -7.70
CA LEU A 154 -7.86 -9.33 -8.66
C LEU A 154 -6.78 -9.29 -9.75
N ARG A 155 -6.08 -8.15 -9.84
CA ARG A 155 -4.99 -7.93 -10.81
C ARG A 155 -3.78 -8.83 -10.47
N PRO A 156 -3.10 -9.42 -11.48
CA PRO A 156 -1.95 -10.30 -11.25
C PRO A 156 -0.80 -9.65 -10.46
N GLU A 157 -0.65 -8.33 -10.51
CA GLU A 157 0.38 -7.59 -9.81
C GLU A 157 0.12 -7.44 -8.31
N ALA A 158 -1.10 -7.72 -7.84
CA ALA A 158 -1.46 -7.54 -6.44
C ALA A 158 -0.73 -8.54 -5.53
N ARG A 159 -0.11 -8.03 -4.46
CA ARG A 159 0.67 -8.85 -3.51
C ARG A 159 -0.14 -9.44 -2.37
N LEU A 160 -1.46 -9.31 -2.39
CA LEU A 160 -2.33 -9.72 -1.28
C LEU A 160 -2.22 -11.22 -1.02
N ARG A 161 -2.06 -12.07 -2.04
CA ARG A 161 -1.89 -13.52 -1.83
C ARG A 161 -0.49 -13.86 -1.33
N ASP A 162 0.53 -13.11 -1.77
CA ASP A 162 1.92 -13.33 -1.38
C ASP A 162 2.11 -13.04 0.12
N ILE A 163 1.64 -11.88 0.59
CA ILE A 163 1.82 -11.45 1.99
C ILE A 163 1.07 -12.30 3.02
N GLN A 164 0.07 -13.07 2.59
CA GLN A 164 -0.66 -14.01 3.45
C GLN A 164 0.13 -15.29 3.71
N ARG A 165 1.16 -15.57 2.90
CA ARG A 165 2.00 -16.74 3.08
C ARG A 165 3.04 -16.49 4.18
N GLN A 166 3.22 -17.46 5.06
CA GLN A 166 4.19 -17.38 6.15
C GLN A 166 5.65 -17.49 5.66
N ASP A 167 5.85 -18.12 4.51
CA ASP A 167 7.15 -18.32 3.85
C ASP A 167 7.54 -17.17 2.90
N TYR A 168 6.69 -16.16 2.71
CA TYR A 168 7.03 -14.98 1.91
C TYR A 168 8.00 -14.06 2.67
N ARG A 169 9.29 -14.16 2.31
CA ARG A 169 10.47 -13.53 2.94
C ARG A 169 11.56 -13.25 1.91
#